data_AF-A0A1A9VX72-F1
#
_entry.id   AF-A0A1A9VX72-F1
#
_cell.length_a   1.000
_cell.length_b   1.000
_cell.length_c   1.000
_cell.angle_alpha   90.00
_cell.angle_beta   90.00
_cell.angle_gamma   90.00
#
_symmetry.space_group_name_H-M   'P 1'
#
loop_
_entity.id
_entity.type
_entity.pdbx_description
1 polymer ?
#
loop_
_entity_poly.entity_id
_entity_poly.type
_entity_poly.pdbx_seq_one_letter_code
_entity_poly.pdbx_strand_id
1 'polypeptide(L)'
;MCTMFTSKWKAASLVFLLTTMFSIFYNTLYKPVGIYFQYAIAVGNESNSEILDDVFRAEILPTKGKSIFFLETSRSYAHLVSAYQKDVINYASLTIRQACAIESAAMHNPNQSVFVLYASQRYKNRASRLLQAVLSYDNVYLRNINLFTFLHGSPIFRWIKNGKIFKSQ
;
A
#
# COMPACT_ATOMS: atom_id res chain seq x y z
N MET A 1 -14.73 -55.39 24.48
CA MET A 1 -14.01 -54.66 23.42
C MET A 1 -14.84 -53.44 22.99
N CYS A 2 -15.00 -52.41 23.84
CA CYS A 2 -15.83 -51.21 23.52
C CYS A 2 -15.38 -49.90 24.20
N THR A 3 -14.18 -49.83 24.79
CA THR A 3 -13.68 -48.60 25.44
C THR A 3 -12.79 -47.75 24.52
N MET A 4 -12.33 -48.31 23.39
CA MET A 4 -11.42 -47.62 22.45
C MET A 4 -12.13 -46.61 21.53
N PHE A 5 -13.46 -46.69 21.41
CA PHE A 5 -14.20 -45.85 20.45
C PHE A 5 -14.51 -44.46 21.01
N THR A 6 -14.65 -44.25 22.33
CA THR A 6 -15.04 -42.93 22.89
C THR A 6 -13.86 -41.99 23.14
N SER A 7 -12.65 -42.53 23.27
CA SER A 7 -11.41 -41.76 23.49
C SER A 7 -11.00 -40.93 22.26
N LYS A 8 -11.12 -41.51 21.06
CA LYS A 8 -10.73 -40.85 19.81
C LYS A 8 -11.56 -39.60 19.49
N TRP A 9 -12.86 -39.61 19.81
CA TRP A 9 -13.76 -38.47 19.58
C TRP A 9 -13.51 -37.33 20.57
N LYS A 10 -13.17 -37.67 21.84
CA LYS A 10 -12.79 -36.68 22.85
C LYS A 10 -11.47 -35.99 22.49
N ALA A 11 -10.48 -36.74 22.01
CA ALA A 11 -9.20 -36.18 21.56
C ALA A 11 -9.36 -35.28 20.32
N ALA A 12 -10.15 -35.70 19.32
CA ALA A 12 -10.43 -34.90 18.14
C ALA A 12 -11.17 -33.59 18.48
N SER A 13 -12.14 -33.64 19.39
CA SER A 13 -12.87 -32.45 19.86
C SER A 13 -11.97 -31.46 20.61
N LEU A 14 -11.03 -31.96 21.41
CA LEU A 14 -10.08 -31.10 22.14
C LEU A 14 -9.10 -30.40 21.19
N VAL A 15 -8.59 -31.11 20.18
CA VAL A 15 -7.69 -30.53 19.17
C VAL A 15 -8.40 -29.42 18.38
N PHE A 16 -9.66 -29.61 18.01
CA PHE A 16 -10.44 -28.59 17.31
C PHE A 16 -10.70 -27.34 18.16
N LEU A 17 -10.95 -27.51 19.46
CA LEU A 17 -11.09 -26.38 20.39
C LEU A 17 -9.78 -25.60 20.56
N LEU A 18 -8.64 -26.30 20.61
CA LEU A 18 -7.34 -25.64 20.75
C LEU A 18 -6.94 -24.86 19.48
N THR A 19 -7.20 -25.40 18.29
CA THR A 19 -6.88 -24.69 17.03
C THR A 19 -7.78 -23.49 16.80
N THR A 20 -9.06 -23.57 17.17
CA THR A 20 -9.99 -22.44 17.10
C THR A 20 -9.66 -21.34 18.11
N MET A 21 -9.30 -21.71 19.35
CA MET A 21 -8.81 -20.77 20.36
C MET A 21 -7.52 -20.08 19.92
N PHE A 22 -6.56 -20.83 19.37
CA PHE A 22 -5.33 -20.25 18.82
C PHE A 22 -5.61 -19.31 17.64
N SER A 23 -6.54 -19.67 16.74
CA SER A 23 -6.94 -18.83 15.61
C SER A 23 -7.64 -17.55 16.05
N ILE A 24 -8.50 -17.61 17.07
CA ILE A 24 -9.16 -16.44 17.65
C ILE A 24 -8.13 -15.56 18.35
N PHE A 25 -7.23 -16.13 19.16
CA PHE A 25 -6.19 -15.37 19.84
C PHE A 25 -5.25 -14.65 18.84
N TYR A 26 -4.82 -15.36 17.79
CA TYR A 26 -3.96 -14.80 16.76
C TYR A 26 -4.66 -13.69 15.97
N ASN A 27 -5.93 -13.89 15.58
CA ASN A 27 -6.67 -12.91 14.80
C ASN A 27 -7.18 -11.71 15.63
N THR A 28 -7.54 -11.93 16.90
CA THR A 28 -8.21 -10.91 17.73
C THR A 28 -7.25 -10.15 18.63
N LEU A 29 -6.19 -10.78 19.16
CA LEU A 29 -5.21 -10.07 19.99
C LEU A 29 -3.94 -9.72 19.22
N TYR A 30 -3.36 -10.67 18.48
CA TYR A 30 -2.02 -10.47 17.95
C TYR A 30 -1.97 -9.58 16.69
N LYS A 31 -2.86 -9.84 15.71
CA LYS A 31 -2.95 -9.02 14.49
C LYS A 31 -3.17 -7.53 14.74
N PRO A 32 -4.16 -7.10 15.56
CA PRO A 32 -4.37 -5.67 15.77
C PRO A 32 -3.19 -5.03 16.50
N VAL A 33 -2.58 -5.68 17.50
CA VAL A 33 -1.43 -5.12 18.23
C VAL A 33 -0.21 -4.92 17.33
N GLY A 34 0.10 -5.87 16.44
CA GLY A 34 1.18 -5.72 15.46
C GLY A 34 0.93 -4.55 14.50
N ILE A 35 -0.32 -4.37 14.07
CA ILE A 35 -0.73 -3.24 13.24
C ILE A 35 -0.58 -1.92 14.01
N TYR A 36 -1.06 -1.83 15.26
CA TYR A 36 -0.91 -0.64 16.11
C TYR A 36 0.55 -0.27 16.36
N PHE A 37 1.42 -1.24 16.63
CA PHE A 37 2.84 -1.00 16.84
C PHE A 37 3.52 -0.46 15.57
N GLN A 38 3.21 -1.02 14.41
CA GLN A 38 3.71 -0.52 13.13
C GLN A 38 3.20 0.90 12.82
N TYR A 39 1.96 1.23 13.21
CA TYR A 39 1.43 2.59 13.12
C TYR A 39 2.10 3.57 14.08
N ALA A 40 2.34 3.19 15.33
CA ALA A 40 3.02 4.05 16.31
C ALA A 40 4.44 4.43 15.85
N ILE A 41 5.16 3.51 15.21
CA ILE A 41 6.46 3.80 14.59
C ILE A 41 6.31 4.76 13.38
N ALA A 42 5.23 4.65 12.61
CA ALA A 42 4.97 5.55 11.48
C ALA A 42 4.56 6.97 11.90
N VAL A 43 3.91 7.12 13.07
CA VAL A 43 3.53 8.42 13.65
C VAL A 43 4.71 9.09 14.36
N GLY A 44 5.59 8.32 15.03
CA GLY A 44 6.78 8.86 15.69
C GLY A 44 7.81 9.53 14.75
N ASN A 45 7.65 9.41 13.43
CA ASN A 45 8.58 9.94 12.40
C ASN A 45 8.02 11.17 11.64
N GLU A 46 6.98 11.81 12.16
CA GLU A 46 6.20 12.88 11.52
C GLU A 46 7.02 14.14 11.14
N SER A 47 8.17 14.38 11.74
CA SER A 47 8.92 15.63 11.58
C SER A 47 9.65 15.82 10.24
N ASN A 48 9.65 14.83 9.32
CA ASN A 48 10.36 14.92 8.03
C ASN A 48 9.61 14.24 6.85
N SER A 49 8.27 14.20 6.87
CA SER A 49 7.52 13.62 5.75
C SER A 49 7.45 14.59 4.56
N GLU A 50 8.01 14.19 3.43
CA GLU A 50 8.06 14.99 2.21
C GLU A 50 6.90 14.59 1.29
N ILE A 51 6.13 15.56 0.83
CA ILE A 51 5.02 15.32 -0.08
C ILE A 51 5.55 14.86 -1.45
N LEU A 52 4.90 13.88 -2.09
CA LEU A 52 5.26 13.53 -3.46
C LEU A 52 4.84 14.62 -4.44
N ASP A 53 5.75 15.00 -5.33
CA ASP A 53 5.47 15.95 -6.40
C ASP A 53 4.39 15.43 -7.33
N ASP A 54 3.49 16.33 -7.73
CA ASP A 54 2.49 16.05 -8.74
C ASP A 54 3.14 15.91 -10.13
N VAL A 55 2.60 15.02 -10.97
CA VAL A 55 3.10 14.78 -12.33
C VAL A 55 3.20 16.04 -13.19
N PHE A 56 2.40 17.07 -12.95
CA PHE A 56 2.47 18.35 -13.69
C PHE A 56 3.41 19.38 -13.07
N ARG A 57 3.90 19.15 -11.85
CA ARG A 57 4.77 20.08 -11.11
C ARG A 57 6.20 19.59 -10.95
N ALA A 58 6.44 18.31 -11.20
CA ALA A 58 7.76 17.72 -11.06
C ALA A 58 8.75 18.27 -12.10
N GLU A 59 10.00 18.48 -11.65
CA GLU A 59 11.10 18.94 -12.50
C GLU A 59 11.48 17.89 -13.56
N ILE A 60 11.57 16.62 -13.16
CA ILE A 60 11.92 15.52 -14.07
C ILE A 60 10.63 15.00 -14.71
N LEU A 61 10.54 15.21 -16.03
CA LEU A 61 9.42 14.81 -16.88
C LEU A 61 9.75 13.53 -17.68
N PRO A 62 8.74 12.73 -18.04
CA PRO A 62 8.94 11.54 -18.86
C PRO A 62 9.41 11.90 -20.28
N THR A 63 10.43 11.18 -20.75
CA THR A 63 10.94 11.32 -22.12
C THR A 63 10.23 10.35 -23.04
N LYS A 64 9.74 10.82 -24.19
CA LYS A 64 9.03 10.00 -25.18
C LYS A 64 9.87 8.77 -25.57
N GLY A 65 9.30 7.58 -25.38
CA GLY A 65 9.95 6.30 -25.71
C GLY A 65 11.09 5.88 -24.77
N LYS A 66 11.35 6.61 -23.69
CA LYS A 66 12.39 6.30 -22.69
C LYS A 66 11.83 6.31 -21.27
N SER A 67 10.58 5.88 -21.10
CA SER A 67 9.94 5.89 -19.79
C SER A 67 9.08 4.64 -19.56
N ILE A 68 9.23 4.06 -18.37
CA ILE A 68 8.45 2.94 -17.87
C ILE A 68 7.56 3.46 -16.74
N PHE A 69 6.31 3.04 -16.70
CA PHE A 69 5.34 3.52 -15.71
C PHE A 69 4.77 2.37 -14.89
N PHE A 70 4.79 2.53 -13.58
CA PHE A 70 4.06 1.70 -12.63
C PHE A 70 2.93 2.55 -12.04
N LEU A 71 1.70 2.03 -12.05
CA LEU A 71 0.56 2.71 -11.45
C LEU A 71 0.18 2.02 -10.13
N GLU A 72 0.32 2.76 -9.03
CA GLU A 72 -0.04 2.31 -7.69
C GLU A 72 -1.37 2.90 -7.26
N THR A 73 -2.37 2.03 -7.13
CA THR A 73 -3.74 2.40 -6.75
C THR A 73 -4.16 1.83 -5.40
N SER A 74 -3.33 1.01 -4.74
CA SER A 74 -3.72 0.42 -3.47
C SER A 74 -3.94 1.51 -2.43
N ARG A 75 -5.07 1.45 -1.72
CA ARG A 75 -5.33 2.33 -0.59
C ARG A 75 -4.63 1.73 0.63
N SER A 76 -3.85 2.54 1.35
CA SER A 76 -3.39 2.12 2.67
C SER A 76 -4.62 1.78 3.52
N TYR A 77 -4.57 0.69 4.29
CA TYR A 77 -5.63 0.23 5.20
C TYR A 77 -5.81 1.19 6.39
N ALA A 78 -6.06 2.46 6.11
CA ALA A 78 -6.41 3.50 7.07
C ALA A 78 -7.91 3.52 7.39
N HIS A 79 -8.71 2.62 6.81
CA HIS A 79 -10.17 2.62 7.02
C HIS A 79 -10.55 2.31 8.47
N LEU A 80 -9.68 1.64 9.24
CA LEU A 80 -9.86 1.42 10.68
C LEU A 80 -9.46 2.63 11.54
N VAL A 81 -8.71 3.59 10.99
CA VAL A 81 -8.23 4.80 11.69
C VAL A 81 -9.05 6.04 11.29
N SER A 82 -9.63 6.07 10.08
CA SER A 82 -10.42 7.19 9.58
C SER A 82 -11.73 7.45 10.33
N ALA A 83 -12.19 6.50 11.16
CA ALA A 83 -13.32 6.73 12.06
C ALA A 83 -12.96 7.65 13.25
N TYR A 84 -11.66 7.86 13.53
CA TYR A 84 -11.19 8.57 14.72
C TYR A 84 -10.17 9.69 14.43
N GLN A 85 -9.45 9.67 13.30
CA GLN A 85 -8.42 10.66 12.98
C GLN A 85 -8.71 11.37 11.64
N LYS A 86 -8.90 12.69 11.70
CA LYS A 86 -9.18 13.56 10.55
C LYS A 86 -7.96 13.75 9.62
N ASP A 87 -6.75 13.51 10.14
CA ASP A 87 -5.48 13.76 9.45
C ASP A 87 -4.63 12.49 9.33
N VAL A 88 -5.11 11.49 8.58
CA VAL A 88 -4.29 10.30 8.29
C VAL A 88 -3.31 10.62 7.16
N ILE A 89 -2.01 10.68 7.51
CA ILE A 89 -0.92 10.77 6.52
C ILE A 89 -0.88 9.46 5.72
N ASN A 90 -1.12 9.57 4.41
CA ASN A 90 -1.02 8.43 3.51
C ASN A 90 0.41 8.30 2.99
N TYR A 91 1.16 7.35 3.55
CA TYR A 91 2.52 7.09 3.10
C TYR A 91 2.56 6.32 1.78
N ALA A 92 3.60 6.57 0.98
CA ALA A 92 3.97 5.76 -0.17
C ALA A 92 4.48 4.39 0.34
N SER A 93 3.85 3.32 -0.13
CA SER A 93 4.13 1.95 0.29
C SER A 93 4.06 1.02 -0.91
N LEU A 94 5.00 0.08 -0.98
CA LEU A 94 5.06 -0.96 -1.99
C LEU A 94 5.07 -2.33 -1.29
N THR A 95 4.40 -3.30 -1.89
CA THR A 95 4.60 -4.71 -1.54
C THR A 95 5.97 -5.19 -2.06
N ILE A 96 6.44 -6.32 -1.54
CA ILE A 96 7.70 -6.94 -1.99
C ILE A 96 7.66 -7.17 -3.52
N ARG A 97 6.55 -7.69 -4.04
CA ARG A 97 6.41 -7.95 -5.49
C ARG A 97 6.44 -6.69 -6.33
N GLN A 98 5.81 -5.61 -5.88
CA GLN A 98 5.84 -4.33 -6.57
C GLN A 98 7.25 -3.73 -6.56
N ALA A 99 7.93 -3.76 -5.40
CA ALA A 99 9.30 -3.28 -5.27
C ALA A 99 10.25 -4.06 -6.19
N CYS A 100 10.21 -5.39 -6.19
CA CYS A 100 11.06 -6.21 -7.06
C CYS A 100 10.78 -5.97 -8.56
N ALA A 101 9.53 -5.71 -8.95
CA ALA A 101 9.21 -5.39 -10.33
C ALA A 101 9.80 -4.03 -10.77
N ILE A 102 9.72 -3.02 -9.90
CA ILE A 102 10.30 -1.69 -10.13
C ILE A 102 11.83 -1.79 -10.17
N GLU A 103 12.43 -2.50 -9.21
CA GLU A 103 13.86 -2.76 -9.13
C GLU A 103 14.39 -3.42 -10.41
N SER A 104 13.72 -4.50 -10.85
CA SER A 104 14.08 -5.19 -12.09
C SER A 104 13.96 -4.28 -13.32
N ALA A 105 12.90 -3.47 -13.40
CA ALA A 105 12.73 -2.53 -14.51
C ALA A 105 13.84 -1.46 -14.52
N ALA A 106 14.19 -0.91 -13.36
CA ALA A 106 15.23 0.10 -13.22
C ALA A 106 16.62 -0.46 -13.56
N MET A 107 16.96 -1.62 -13.02
CA MET A 107 18.25 -2.27 -13.20
C MET A 107 18.50 -2.69 -14.66
N HIS A 108 17.50 -3.25 -15.35
CA HIS A 108 17.66 -3.73 -16.73
C HIS A 108 17.49 -2.64 -17.79
N ASN A 109 16.98 -1.46 -17.42
CA ASN A 109 16.77 -0.35 -18.34
C ASN A 109 17.44 0.95 -17.83
N PRO A 110 18.79 0.97 -17.66
CA PRO A 110 19.49 2.10 -17.05
C PRO A 110 19.33 3.41 -17.84
N ASN A 111 19.05 3.33 -19.15
CA ASN A 111 18.84 4.50 -20.01
C ASN A 111 17.37 4.96 -20.10
N GLN A 112 16.47 4.37 -19.32
CA GLN A 112 15.06 4.73 -19.25
C GLN A 112 14.70 5.20 -17.85
N SER A 113 13.81 6.18 -17.78
CA SER A 113 13.26 6.67 -16.51
C SER A 113 12.09 5.79 -16.07
N VAL A 114 12.12 5.31 -14.83
CA VAL A 114 11.06 4.50 -14.23
C VAL A 114 10.24 5.38 -13.30
N PHE A 115 8.97 5.59 -13.64
CA PHE A 115 8.06 6.39 -12.84
C PHE A 115 7.09 5.50 -12.07
N VAL A 116 7.00 5.70 -10.76
CA VAL A 116 6.00 5.07 -9.89
C VAL A 116 4.96 6.12 -9.55
N LEU A 117 3.78 5.98 -10.15
CA LEU A 117 2.69 6.93 -10.07
C LEU A 117 1.67 6.49 -9.01
N TYR A 118 1.41 7.34 -8.02
CA TYR A 118 0.40 7.10 -7.00
C TYR A 118 -0.89 7.84 -7.36
N ALA A 119 -2.02 7.14 -7.45
CA ALA A 119 -3.32 7.73 -7.82
C ALA A 119 -4.00 8.55 -6.69
N SER A 120 -3.25 8.97 -5.68
CA SER A 120 -3.72 9.67 -4.49
C SER A 120 -2.54 10.36 -3.81
N GLN A 121 -2.76 11.49 -3.14
CA GLN A 121 -1.71 12.21 -2.42
C GLN A 121 -0.98 11.27 -1.44
N ARG A 122 0.33 11.12 -1.65
CA ARG A 122 1.21 10.36 -0.76
C ARG A 122 2.37 11.19 -0.25
N TYR A 123 2.92 10.73 0.87
CA TYR A 123 4.14 11.23 1.49
C TYR A 123 5.24 10.18 1.39
N LYS A 124 6.48 10.63 1.15
CA LYS A 124 7.66 9.77 1.18
C LYS A 124 7.82 9.24 2.60
N ASN A 125 7.77 7.91 2.74
CA ASN A 125 8.08 7.27 4.00
C ASN A 125 9.57 6.91 4.03
N ARG A 126 10.38 7.77 4.64
CA ARG A 126 11.83 7.55 4.78
C ARG A 126 12.15 6.32 5.66
N ALA A 127 11.22 5.76 6.43
CA ALA A 127 11.45 4.54 7.20
C ALA A 127 11.19 3.24 6.41
N SER A 128 10.60 3.32 5.21
CA SER A 128 10.28 2.14 4.41
C SER A 128 11.53 1.60 3.71
N ARG A 129 12.04 0.45 4.17
CA ARG A 129 13.21 -0.21 3.56
C ARG A 129 12.99 -0.56 2.08
N LEU A 130 11.79 -1.01 1.71
CA LEU A 130 11.47 -1.32 0.31
C LEU A 130 11.48 -0.05 -0.56
N LEU A 131 10.97 1.05 -0.02
CA LEU A 131 10.98 2.32 -0.75
C LEU A 131 12.40 2.86 -0.89
N GLN A 132 13.22 2.75 0.16
CA GLN A 132 14.64 3.11 0.11
C GLN A 132 15.40 2.29 -0.94
N ALA A 133 15.19 0.97 -0.99
CA ALA A 133 15.82 0.09 -1.98
C ALA A 133 15.41 0.45 -3.41
N VAL A 134 14.14 0.80 -3.64
CA VAL A 134 13.68 1.25 -4.95
C VAL A 134 14.25 2.63 -5.32
N LEU A 135 14.38 3.52 -4.34
CA LEU A 135 14.91 4.88 -4.52
C LEU A 135 16.44 4.95 -4.60
N SER A 136 17.17 3.85 -4.37
CA SER A 136 18.63 3.84 -4.58
C SER A 136 19.04 3.78 -6.05
N TYR A 137 18.07 3.63 -6.96
CA TYR A 137 18.27 3.70 -8.40
C TYR A 137 18.02 5.12 -8.90
N ASP A 138 19.03 5.74 -9.51
CA ASP A 138 18.98 7.15 -9.96
C ASP A 138 17.92 7.42 -11.04
N ASN A 139 17.49 6.38 -11.75
CA ASN A 139 16.48 6.45 -12.79
C ASN A 139 15.05 6.17 -12.27
N VAL A 140 14.83 6.04 -10.96
CA VAL A 140 13.50 5.82 -10.37
C VAL A 140 12.92 7.08 -9.75
N TYR A 141 11.69 7.41 -10.12
CA TYR A 141 11.01 8.62 -9.67
C TYR A 141 9.60 8.32 -9.14
N LEU A 142 9.32 8.71 -7.91
CA LEU A 142 7.97 8.64 -7.34
C LEU A 142 7.20 9.91 -7.68
N ARG A 143 5.93 9.77 -8.10
CA ARG A 143 5.04 10.89 -8.42
C ARG A 143 3.65 10.68 -7.86
N ASN A 144 3.01 11.77 -7.50
CA ASN A 144 1.59 11.80 -7.24
C ASN A 144 0.81 12.16 -8.51
N ILE A 145 -0.33 11.51 -8.70
CA ILE A 145 -1.35 11.92 -9.67
C ILE A 145 -2.50 12.52 -8.89
N ASN A 146 -2.67 13.85 -8.98
CA ASN A 146 -3.94 14.45 -8.63
C ASN A 146 -4.98 14.14 -9.73
N LEU A 147 -5.91 13.23 -9.45
CA LEU A 147 -6.91 12.78 -10.41
C LEU A 147 -7.79 13.93 -10.95
N PHE A 148 -8.03 14.99 -10.17
CA PHE A 148 -8.84 16.12 -10.63
C PHE A 148 -8.11 16.95 -11.70
N THR A 149 -6.81 17.18 -11.52
CA THR A 149 -6.01 17.91 -12.52
C THR A 149 -5.68 17.01 -13.71
N PHE A 150 -5.29 15.76 -13.45
CA PHE A 150 -4.88 14.80 -14.49
C PHE A 150 -6.00 14.46 -15.46
N LEU A 151 -7.22 14.33 -14.97
CA LEU A 151 -8.37 14.00 -15.81
C LEU A 151 -9.10 15.23 -16.31
N HIS A 152 -8.65 16.44 -15.98
CA HIS A 152 -9.32 17.66 -16.40
C HIS A 152 -9.51 17.70 -17.93
N GLY A 153 -10.73 18.01 -18.38
CA GLY A 153 -11.09 18.04 -19.80
C GLY A 153 -11.36 16.67 -20.44
N SER A 154 -11.05 15.56 -19.77
CA SER A 154 -11.39 14.21 -20.26
C SER A 154 -12.89 13.91 -20.11
N PRO A 155 -13.48 13.01 -20.93
CA PRO A 155 -14.86 12.57 -20.76
C PRO A 155 -15.15 11.99 -19.36
N ILE A 156 -14.18 11.26 -18.79
CA ILE A 156 -14.31 10.61 -17.48
C ILE A 156 -14.26 11.61 -16.31
N PHE A 157 -13.72 12.82 -16.51
CA PHE A 157 -13.70 13.87 -15.49
C PHE A 157 -15.06 14.15 -14.89
N ARG A 158 -16.10 14.22 -15.74
CA ARG A 158 -17.48 14.48 -15.30
C ARG A 158 -18.01 13.37 -14.40
N TRP A 159 -17.57 12.12 -14.62
CA TRP A 159 -18.01 10.98 -13.82
C TRP A 159 -17.34 10.96 -12.45
N ILE A 160 -16.05 11.29 -12.39
CA ILE A 160 -15.32 11.42 -11.12
C ILE A 160 -15.84 12.62 -10.32
N LYS A 161 -15.99 13.79 -10.96
CA LYS A 161 -16.51 15.01 -10.32
C LYS A 161 -17.89 14.80 -9.70
N ASN A 162 -18.76 14.04 -10.37
CA ASN A 162 -20.12 13.79 -9.91
C ASN A 162 -20.25 12.52 -9.04
N GLY A 163 -19.12 11.87 -8.71
CA GLY A 163 -19.08 10.62 -7.95
C GLY A 163 -19.79 9.44 -8.63
N LYS A 164 -20.09 9.53 -9.94
CA LYS A 164 -20.81 8.48 -10.68
C LYS A 164 -19.97 7.20 -10.81
N ILE A 165 -18.64 7.33 -10.84
CA ILE A 165 -17.73 6.18 -10.91
C ILE A 165 -17.81 5.28 -9.66
N PHE A 166 -18.25 5.82 -8.54
CA PHE A 166 -18.41 5.07 -7.29
C PHE A 166 -19.81 4.47 -7.11
N LYS A 167 -20.69 4.66 -8.10
CA LYS A 167 -22.08 4.21 -8.06
C LYS A 167 -22.37 3.02 -8.97
N SER A 168 -21.38 2.50 -9.71
CA SER A 168 -21.57 1.25 -10.46
C SER A 168 -21.60 0.09 -9.46
N GLN A 169 -22.74 -0.59 -9.41
CA GLN A 169 -22.91 -1.87 -8.74
C GLN A 169 -22.37 -3.00 -9.61
#